data_AF-A0A238H8J4-F1
#
_entry.id   AF-A0A238H8J4-F1
#
_cell.length_a   1.000
_cell.length_b   1.000
_cell.length_c   1.000
_cell.angle_alpha   90.00
_cell.angle_beta   90.00
_cell.angle_gamma   90.00
#
_symmetry.space_group_name_H-M   'P 1'
#
loop_
_entity.id
_entity.type
_entity.pdbx_description
1 polymer ?
#
loop_
_entity_poly.entity_id
_entity_poly.type
_entity_poly.pdbx_seq_one_letter_code
_entity_poly.pdbx_strand_id
1 'polypeptide(L)'
;MATSIRYWASACDIITEQDGGYAPTDLATMLFHPETGLDPYCEHPATAWLMHWRIAGTPEKTTTWYFLFNHVVQQIFDREHIVQALSGTIAENNLRISLATLKRDVECCIRSYVPRLGGDSPEELSEPLLGELGLIQQNAKGTFEFRRGAKRSLPDGVFAYALMEYWQRLQHAGSVMAFDRVAHDYGSPGRVFKLDENAVADRLMALEQLSRGLIQWTEQAGIRQVTRRDAALEDLNTYKYKLLKAAYAKN
;
A
#
# COMPACT_ATOMS: atom_id res chain seq x y z
N MET A 1 19.23 14.63 5.86
CA MET A 1 18.63 14.17 4.59
C MET A 1 19.06 12.76 4.20
N ALA A 2 20.35 12.41 4.14
CA ALA A 2 20.83 11.08 3.72
C ALA A 2 20.16 9.89 4.46
N THR A 3 20.08 9.93 5.80
CA THR A 3 19.42 8.88 6.58
C THR A 3 17.94 8.71 6.26
N SER A 4 17.24 9.83 5.99
CA SER A 4 15.82 9.82 5.64
C SER A 4 15.58 9.24 4.24
N ILE A 5 16.42 9.59 3.26
CA ILE A 5 16.37 9.02 1.90
C ILE A 5 16.54 7.50 1.98
N ARG A 6 17.56 7.05 2.73
CA ARG A 6 17.83 5.63 2.94
C ARG A 6 16.68 4.90 3.62
N TYR A 7 16.09 5.51 4.64
CA TYR A 7 14.92 4.95 5.33
C TYR A 7 13.75 4.75 4.35
N TRP A 8 13.38 5.78 3.58
CA TRP A 8 12.26 5.70 2.64
C TRP A 8 12.53 4.73 1.49
N ALA A 9 13.72 4.76 0.91
CA ALA A 9 14.09 3.80 -0.14
C ALA A 9 14.05 2.36 0.37
N SER A 10 14.42 2.11 1.62
CA SER A 10 14.35 0.78 2.23
C SER A 10 12.93 0.37 2.63
N ALA A 11 12.11 1.31 3.11
CA ALA A 11 10.70 1.09 3.45
C ALA A 11 9.85 0.78 2.21
N CYS A 12 10.14 1.45 1.10
CA CYS A 12 9.52 1.21 -0.20
C CYS A 12 10.10 0.00 -0.95
N ASP A 13 11.05 -0.73 -0.38
CA ASP A 13 11.73 -1.89 -0.99
C ASP A 13 12.44 -1.57 -2.32
N ILE A 14 13.02 -0.36 -2.40
CA ILE A 14 13.82 0.09 -3.54
C ILE A 14 15.30 -0.26 -3.34
N ILE A 15 15.76 -0.30 -2.08
CA ILE A 15 17.12 -0.73 -1.76
C ILE A 15 17.11 -1.84 -0.71
N THR A 16 18.07 -2.75 -0.84
CA THR A 16 18.39 -3.77 0.16
C THR A 16 19.83 -3.61 0.63
N GLU A 17 20.12 -4.08 1.84
CA GLU A 17 21.49 -4.15 2.34
C GLU A 17 22.22 -5.31 1.66
N GLN A 18 23.42 -5.05 1.15
CA GLN A 18 24.27 -6.04 0.49
C GLN A 18 25.74 -5.65 0.70
N ASP A 19 26.57 -6.59 1.14
CA ASP A 19 28.04 -6.45 1.27
C ASP A 19 28.50 -5.19 2.03
N GLY A 20 27.79 -4.83 3.11
CA GLY A 20 28.10 -3.63 3.92
C GLY A 20 27.70 -2.30 3.27
N GLY A 21 27.00 -2.34 2.14
CA GLY A 21 26.41 -1.20 1.45
C GLY A 21 24.93 -1.44 1.12
N TYR A 22 24.46 -0.74 0.08
CA TYR A 22 23.09 -0.86 -0.43
C TYR A 22 23.10 -1.16 -1.93
N ALA A 23 22.22 -2.04 -2.35
CA ALA A 23 21.99 -2.38 -3.76
C ALA A 23 20.51 -2.15 -4.12
N PRO A 24 20.21 -1.80 -5.39
CA PRO A 24 18.82 -1.73 -5.86
C PRO A 24 18.19 -3.13 -5.81
N THR A 25 16.91 -3.19 -5.44
CA THR A 25 16.13 -4.43 -5.52
C THR A 25 15.73 -4.76 -6.97
N ASP A 26 15.24 -5.97 -7.20
CA ASP A 26 14.61 -6.34 -8.48
C ASP A 26 13.44 -5.40 -8.82
N LEU A 27 12.68 -4.98 -7.80
CA LEU A 27 11.60 -4.02 -7.96
C LEU A 27 12.14 -2.65 -8.40
N ALA A 28 13.20 -2.16 -7.77
CA ALA A 28 13.83 -0.89 -8.16
C ALA A 28 14.36 -0.92 -9.59
N THR A 29 15.02 -2.01 -9.98
CA THR A 29 15.52 -2.19 -11.34
C THR A 29 14.35 -2.23 -12.33
N MET A 30 13.27 -2.94 -12.00
CA MET A 30 12.07 -3.00 -12.84
C MET A 30 11.41 -1.65 -13.05
N LEU A 31 11.33 -0.82 -12.01
CA LEU A 31 10.65 0.48 -12.09
C LEU A 31 11.56 1.56 -12.67
N PHE A 32 12.79 1.66 -12.17
CA PHE A 32 13.62 2.85 -12.29
C PHE A 32 14.89 2.69 -13.13
N HIS A 33 15.08 1.56 -13.80
CA HIS A 33 16.22 1.43 -14.70
C HIS A 33 16.17 2.54 -15.79
N PRO A 34 17.26 3.29 -16.05
CA PRO A 34 17.21 4.48 -16.90
C PRO A 34 16.71 4.23 -18.33
N GLU A 35 17.01 3.05 -18.88
CA GLU A 35 16.70 2.72 -20.27
C GLU A 35 15.47 1.80 -20.43
N THR A 36 15.16 1.03 -19.40
CA THR A 36 14.20 -0.11 -19.49
C THR A 36 13.20 -0.16 -18.34
N GLY A 37 13.30 0.79 -17.40
CA GLY A 37 12.39 0.90 -16.28
C GLY A 37 10.97 1.21 -16.76
N LEU A 38 9.99 0.67 -16.04
CA LEU A 38 8.58 0.89 -16.35
C LEU A 38 8.12 2.32 -16.08
N ASP A 39 8.77 3.00 -15.13
CA ASP A 39 8.46 4.38 -14.74
C ASP A 39 9.70 5.08 -14.14
N PRO A 40 10.74 5.37 -14.96
CA PRO A 40 12.03 5.89 -14.47
C PRO A 40 11.94 7.22 -13.72
N TYR A 41 10.87 7.98 -13.96
CA TYR A 41 10.66 9.32 -13.41
C TYR A 41 9.52 9.40 -12.39
N CYS A 42 8.91 8.27 -12.02
CA CYS A 42 7.82 8.20 -11.04
C CYS A 42 6.59 9.06 -11.44
N GLU A 43 6.24 9.06 -12.73
CA GLU A 43 5.13 9.85 -13.28
C GLU A 43 3.84 9.03 -13.41
N HIS A 44 3.94 7.70 -13.30
CA HIS A 44 2.79 6.81 -13.45
C HIS A 44 2.09 6.59 -12.09
N PRO A 45 0.75 6.75 -11.99
CA PRO A 45 0.04 6.63 -10.72
C PRO A 45 0.19 5.23 -10.07
N ALA A 46 0.44 4.20 -10.88
CA ALA A 46 0.76 2.85 -10.38
C ALA A 46 1.91 2.87 -9.36
N THR A 47 2.93 3.71 -9.59
CA THR A 47 4.11 3.78 -8.73
C THR A 47 3.74 4.32 -7.35
N ALA A 48 2.97 5.40 -7.26
CA ALA A 48 2.52 5.91 -5.96
C ALA A 48 1.62 4.91 -5.22
N TRP A 49 0.71 4.23 -5.93
CA TRP A 49 -0.11 3.16 -5.32
C TRP A 49 0.73 1.99 -4.81
N LEU A 50 1.76 1.61 -5.56
CA LEU A 50 2.70 0.57 -5.14
C LEU A 50 3.52 1.01 -3.92
N MET A 51 4.05 2.25 -3.91
CA MET A 51 4.79 2.78 -2.76
C MET A 51 3.91 2.79 -1.51
N HIS A 52 2.65 3.21 -1.64
CA HIS A 52 1.68 3.14 -0.56
C HIS A 52 1.48 1.70 -0.06
N TRP A 53 1.31 0.74 -0.97
CA TRP A 53 1.20 -0.68 -0.61
C TRP A 53 2.41 -1.16 0.20
N ARG A 54 3.63 -0.82 -0.24
CA ARG A 54 4.88 -1.23 0.45
C ARG A 54 4.97 -0.72 1.88
N ILE A 55 4.51 0.51 2.15
CA ILE A 55 4.64 1.12 3.48
C ILE A 55 3.43 0.92 4.39
N ALA A 56 2.25 0.62 3.84
CA ALA A 56 1.03 0.44 4.62
C ALA A 56 0.55 -1.02 4.68
N GLY A 57 1.11 -1.91 3.84
CA GLY A 57 0.72 -3.31 3.75
C GLY A 57 1.23 -4.18 4.90
N THR A 58 2.35 -3.80 5.52
CA THR A 58 2.96 -4.54 6.64
C THR A 58 3.54 -3.62 7.73
N PRO A 59 3.69 -4.09 8.98
CA PRO A 59 4.12 -3.24 10.09
C PRO A 59 5.63 -3.11 10.30
N GLU A 60 6.49 -3.87 9.60
CA GLU A 60 7.88 -4.10 10.04
C GLU A 60 8.75 -2.84 9.98
N LYS A 61 8.59 -1.99 8.96
CA LYS A 61 9.39 -0.75 8.81
C LYS A 61 8.61 0.53 9.08
N THR A 62 7.30 0.51 8.84
CA THR A 62 6.43 1.70 8.79
C THR A 62 5.16 1.46 9.60
N THR A 63 5.35 1.10 10.88
CA THR A 63 4.26 0.71 11.80
C THR A 63 3.13 1.75 11.89
N THR A 64 3.44 3.04 11.90
CA THR A 64 2.43 4.11 11.94
C THR A 64 1.55 4.14 10.70
N TRP A 65 2.11 3.90 9.51
CA TRP A 65 1.35 3.79 8.26
C TRP A 65 0.47 2.54 8.26
N TYR A 66 1.04 1.40 8.63
CA TYR A 66 0.29 0.17 8.80
C TYR A 66 -0.87 0.36 9.78
N PHE A 67 -0.63 0.97 10.94
CA PHE A 67 -1.66 1.24 11.93
C PHE A 67 -2.76 2.18 11.38
N LEU A 68 -2.37 3.29 10.75
CA LEU A 68 -3.32 4.27 10.20
C LEU A 68 -4.26 3.62 9.19
N PHE A 69 -3.73 2.84 8.24
CA PHE A 69 -4.53 2.24 7.18
C PHE A 69 -5.24 0.96 7.62
N ASN A 70 -4.67 0.21 8.57
CA ASN A 70 -5.20 -1.09 8.95
C ASN A 70 -5.98 -1.09 10.26
N HIS A 71 -5.68 -0.26 11.24
CA HIS A 71 -6.34 -0.34 12.55
C HIS A 71 -7.33 0.79 12.80
N VAL A 72 -7.19 1.94 12.12
CA VAL A 72 -8.16 3.04 12.25
C VAL A 72 -9.42 2.72 11.45
N VAL A 73 -10.49 2.43 12.19
CA VAL A 73 -11.80 2.06 11.63
C VAL A 73 -12.71 3.27 11.40
N GLN A 74 -12.47 4.37 12.09
CA GLN A 74 -13.23 5.61 11.95
C GLN A 74 -12.97 6.21 10.58
N GLN A 75 -14.01 6.77 9.96
CA GLN A 75 -13.88 7.51 8.71
C GLN A 75 -13.18 8.86 8.95
N ILE A 76 -13.52 9.51 10.06
CA ILE A 76 -12.96 10.79 10.51
C ILE A 76 -12.06 10.55 11.72
N PHE A 77 -10.87 11.15 11.74
CA PHE A 77 -9.89 11.02 12.82
C PHE A 77 -9.05 12.29 12.97
N ASP A 78 -8.28 12.36 14.06
CA ASP A 78 -7.28 13.41 14.30
C ASP A 78 -5.94 12.78 14.72
N ARG A 79 -4.90 13.62 14.83
CA ARG A 79 -3.55 13.19 15.22
C ARG A 79 -3.48 12.64 16.64
N GLU A 80 -4.23 13.23 17.55
CA GLU A 80 -4.16 12.90 18.98
C GLU A 80 -4.69 11.49 19.20
N HIS A 81 -5.77 11.13 18.49
CA HIS A 81 -6.30 9.77 18.46
C HIS A 81 -5.25 8.74 18.02
N ILE A 82 -4.52 9.00 16.92
CA ILE A 82 -3.48 8.08 16.42
C ILE A 82 -2.33 7.95 17.43
N VAL A 83 -1.87 9.08 17.98
CA VAL A 83 -0.80 9.10 18.99
C VAL A 83 -1.21 8.33 20.25
N GLN A 84 -2.44 8.52 20.74
CA GLN A 84 -2.95 7.81 21.90
C GLN A 84 -3.04 6.30 21.66
N ALA A 85 -3.58 5.89 20.50
CA ALA A 85 -3.72 4.49 20.18
C ALA A 85 -2.35 3.78 20.04
N LEU A 86 -1.40 4.39 19.32
CA LEU A 86 -0.04 3.86 19.20
C LEU A 86 0.72 3.87 20.53
N SER A 87 0.49 4.84 21.41
CA SER A 87 1.07 4.87 22.75
C SER A 87 0.62 3.67 23.59
N GLY A 88 -0.65 3.25 23.44
CA GLY A 88 -1.17 2.02 24.03
C GLY A 88 -0.40 0.79 23.54
N THR A 89 -0.25 0.63 22.23
CA THR A 89 0.52 -0.47 21.63
C THR A 89 1.98 -0.50 22.08
N ILE A 90 2.63 0.67 22.18
CA ILE A 90 4.02 0.79 22.65
C ILE A 90 4.15 0.32 24.11
N ALA A 91 3.21 0.72 24.97
CA ALA A 91 3.19 0.31 26.37
C ALA A 91 2.94 -1.19 26.52
N GLU A 92 1.97 -1.75 25.79
CA GLU A 92 1.65 -3.18 25.80
C GLU A 92 2.83 -4.05 25.36
N ASN A 93 3.63 -3.57 24.41
CA ASN A 93 4.80 -4.28 23.88
C ASN A 93 6.11 -3.93 24.60
N ASN A 94 6.07 -3.16 25.69
CA ASN A 94 7.24 -2.72 26.46
C ASN A 94 8.32 -2.00 25.63
N LEU A 95 7.90 -1.27 24.60
CA LEU A 95 8.80 -0.52 23.72
C LEU A 95 9.16 0.84 24.33
N ARG A 96 10.38 1.31 24.11
CA ARG A 96 10.88 2.60 24.63
C ARG A 96 10.94 3.65 23.53
N ILE A 97 9.82 4.31 23.27
CA ILE A 97 9.72 5.40 22.30
C ILE A 97 9.22 6.66 23.01
N SER A 98 9.90 7.79 22.81
CA SER A 98 9.45 9.05 23.42
C SER A 98 8.17 9.56 22.76
N LEU A 99 7.27 10.18 23.54
CA LEU A 99 6.05 10.78 23.00
C LEU A 99 6.36 11.83 21.92
N ALA A 100 7.47 12.55 22.04
CA ALA A 100 7.90 13.53 21.05
C ALA A 100 8.35 12.87 19.74
N THR A 101 8.94 11.68 19.78
CA THR A 101 9.28 10.90 18.57
C THR A 101 8.00 10.39 17.90
N LEU A 102 7.09 9.82 18.67
CA LEU A 102 5.82 9.31 18.16
C LEU A 102 4.96 10.41 17.51
N LYS A 103 4.83 11.57 18.15
CA LYS A 103 4.12 12.72 17.58
C LYS A 103 4.71 13.17 16.25
N ARG A 104 6.04 13.15 16.10
CA ARG A 104 6.70 13.49 14.83
C ARG A 104 6.47 12.43 13.74
N ASP A 105 6.45 11.15 14.11
CA ASP A 105 6.18 10.06 13.18
C ASP A 105 4.74 10.10 12.65
N VAL A 106 3.76 10.32 13.54
CA VAL A 106 2.34 10.52 13.15
C VAL A 106 2.18 11.76 12.27
N GLU A 107 2.88 12.86 12.59
CA GLU A 107 2.85 14.06 11.75
C GLU A 107 3.45 13.80 10.36
N CYS A 108 4.57 13.08 10.29
CA CYS A 108 5.19 12.69 9.04
C CYS A 108 4.24 11.82 8.20
N CYS A 109 3.58 10.84 8.84
CA CYS A 109 2.59 9.98 8.21
C CYS A 109 1.45 10.74 7.56
N ILE A 110 0.78 11.61 8.32
CA ILE A 110 -0.34 12.37 7.77
C ILE A 110 0.12 13.34 6.68
N ARG A 111 1.28 13.99 6.85
CA ARG A 111 1.84 14.90 5.83
C ARG A 111 2.23 14.20 4.54
N SER A 112 2.51 12.90 4.54
CA SER A 112 2.76 12.16 3.30
C SER A 112 1.52 12.05 2.41
N TYR A 113 0.31 12.16 2.97
CA TYR A 113 -0.96 11.99 2.24
C TYR A 113 -1.77 13.27 2.07
N VAL A 114 -1.49 14.30 2.88
CA VAL A 114 -2.23 15.55 2.84
C VAL A 114 -1.29 16.64 2.33
N PRO A 115 -1.46 17.10 1.07
CA PRO A 115 -0.72 18.23 0.53
C PRO A 115 -0.89 19.45 1.44
N ARG A 116 0.18 20.24 1.62
CA ARG A 116 0.06 21.49 2.35
C ARG A 116 -0.65 22.52 1.49
N LEU A 117 -1.66 23.17 2.07
CA LEU A 117 -2.23 24.39 1.52
C LEU A 117 -1.34 25.57 1.92
N GLY A 118 -0.49 26.03 1.00
CA GLY A 118 0.40 27.17 1.19
C GLY A 118 1.78 26.83 1.76
N GLY A 119 2.81 27.38 1.13
CA GLY A 119 4.23 27.30 1.50
C GLY A 119 5.03 28.31 0.70
N ASP A 120 6.07 28.89 1.29
CA ASP A 120 6.86 29.96 0.65
C ASP A 120 8.16 29.42 0.01
N SER A 121 8.53 28.18 0.30
CA SER A 121 9.71 27.54 -0.28
C SER A 121 9.35 26.43 -1.29
N PRO A 122 10.19 26.16 -2.31
CA PRO A 122 9.96 25.09 -3.28
C PRO A 122 9.79 23.70 -2.65
N GLU A 123 10.47 23.44 -1.54
CA GLU A 123 10.35 22.19 -0.77
C GLU A 123 8.99 22.08 -0.07
N GLU A 124 8.40 23.21 0.33
CA GLU A 124 7.07 23.29 0.94
C GLU A 124 5.95 23.31 -0.10
N LEU A 125 6.24 23.72 -1.33
CA LEU A 125 5.35 23.69 -2.48
C LEU A 125 5.29 22.31 -3.16
N SER A 126 6.28 21.44 -2.90
CA SER A 126 6.30 20.09 -3.46
C SER A 126 5.20 19.22 -2.85
N GLU A 127 4.30 18.72 -3.68
CA GLU A 127 3.29 17.76 -3.24
C GLU A 127 3.96 16.42 -2.93
N PRO A 128 3.65 15.80 -1.77
CA PRO A 128 4.20 14.51 -1.44
C PRO A 128 3.65 13.45 -2.40
N LEU A 129 4.48 12.48 -2.80
CA LEU A 129 4.12 11.40 -3.73
C LEU A 129 2.80 10.70 -3.38
N LEU A 130 2.50 10.50 -2.08
CA LEU A 130 1.27 9.80 -1.69
C LEU A 130 0.06 10.73 -1.57
N GLY A 131 0.26 12.04 -1.68
CA GLY A 131 -0.81 13.04 -1.69
C GLY A 131 -1.69 12.91 -2.93
N GLU A 132 -1.12 12.56 -4.08
CA GLU A 132 -1.85 12.37 -5.34
C GLU A 132 -2.88 11.22 -5.26
N LEU A 133 -2.71 10.28 -4.34
CA LEU A 133 -3.62 9.14 -4.15
C LEU A 133 -4.99 9.58 -3.62
N GLY A 134 -5.07 10.74 -2.97
CA GLY A 134 -6.30 11.28 -2.39
C GLY A 134 -6.93 10.36 -1.33
N LEU A 135 -6.13 9.53 -0.65
CA LEU A 135 -6.61 8.59 0.36
C LEU A 135 -7.09 9.27 1.64
N ILE A 136 -6.49 10.42 1.98
CA ILE A 136 -6.80 11.21 3.16
C ILE A 136 -7.10 12.64 2.73
N GLN A 137 -8.23 13.18 3.18
CA GLN A 137 -8.58 14.58 3.00
C GLN A 137 -8.55 15.30 4.35
N GLN A 138 -8.11 16.56 4.33
CA GLN A 138 -8.27 17.45 5.48
C GLN A 138 -9.56 18.26 5.33
N ASN A 139 -10.47 18.15 6.30
CA ASN A 139 -11.74 18.87 6.29
C ASN A 139 -11.65 20.19 7.07
N ALA A 140 -11.28 20.11 8.36
CA ALA A 140 -11.09 21.24 9.27
C ALA A 140 -9.65 21.29 9.78
N LYS A 141 -9.27 22.36 10.49
CA LYS A 141 -7.92 22.50 11.05
C LYS A 141 -7.69 21.40 12.12
N GLY A 142 -6.96 20.36 11.75
CA GLY A 142 -6.61 19.24 12.64
C GLY A 142 -7.44 17.96 12.46
N THR A 143 -8.47 17.97 11.60
CA THR A 143 -9.35 16.81 11.37
C THR A 143 -9.18 16.26 9.97
N PHE A 144 -9.05 14.93 9.88
CA PHE A 144 -8.78 14.18 8.66
C PHE A 144 -9.86 13.15 8.38
N GLU A 145 -10.05 12.83 7.10
CA GLU A 145 -11.05 11.87 6.65
C GLU A 145 -10.46 10.90 5.61
N PHE A 146 -10.73 9.61 5.77
CA PHE A 146 -10.43 8.63 4.72
C PHE A 146 -11.45 8.70 3.58
N ARG A 147 -10.98 8.82 2.34
CA ARG A 147 -11.83 8.63 1.16
C ARG A 147 -11.98 7.14 0.86
N ARG A 148 -13.08 6.54 1.29
CA ARG A 148 -13.40 5.12 1.05
C ARG A 148 -14.11 4.91 -0.29
N GLY A 149 -13.99 3.70 -0.82
CA GLY A 149 -14.68 3.27 -2.05
C GLY A 149 -13.79 3.23 -3.28
N ALA A 150 -14.40 3.25 -4.47
CA ALA A 150 -13.70 3.06 -5.74
C ALA A 150 -12.52 4.04 -5.94
N LYS A 151 -11.40 3.52 -6.45
CA LYS A 151 -10.16 4.28 -6.73
C LYS A 151 -9.83 4.21 -8.21
N ARG A 152 -10.34 5.16 -9.01
CA ARG A 152 -10.17 5.16 -10.47
C ARG A 152 -8.70 5.19 -10.90
N SER A 153 -7.82 5.84 -10.13
CA SER A 153 -6.39 5.92 -10.42
C SER A 153 -5.59 4.69 -9.99
N LEU A 154 -6.17 3.74 -9.25
CA LEU A 154 -5.49 2.50 -8.85
C LEU A 154 -5.63 1.46 -9.97
N PRO A 155 -4.54 1.09 -10.66
CA PRO A 155 -4.60 0.12 -11.75
C PRO A 155 -4.80 -1.31 -11.24
N ASP A 156 -5.49 -2.15 -12.02
CA ASP A 156 -5.77 -3.52 -11.60
C ASP A 156 -4.51 -4.37 -11.46
N GLY A 157 -3.45 -4.10 -12.23
CA GLY A 157 -2.15 -4.77 -12.05
C GLY A 157 -1.52 -4.52 -10.69
N VAL A 158 -1.68 -3.33 -10.10
CA VAL A 158 -1.20 -3.03 -8.74
C VAL A 158 -2.07 -3.74 -7.70
N PHE A 159 -3.39 -3.72 -7.87
CA PHE A 159 -4.30 -4.46 -6.98
C PHE A 159 -4.02 -5.97 -7.01
N ALA A 160 -3.80 -6.54 -8.20
CA ALA A 160 -3.47 -7.94 -8.40
C ALA A 160 -2.12 -8.31 -7.75
N TYR A 161 -1.09 -7.46 -7.93
CA TYR A 161 0.19 -7.62 -7.25
C TYR A 161 0.02 -7.64 -5.73
N ALA A 162 -0.71 -6.67 -5.17
CA ALA A 162 -0.98 -6.57 -3.74
C ALA A 162 -1.74 -7.79 -3.21
N LEU A 163 -2.74 -8.27 -3.95
CA LEU A 163 -3.47 -9.49 -3.64
C LEU A 163 -2.54 -10.71 -3.58
N MET A 164 -1.67 -10.89 -4.57
CA MET A 164 -0.72 -12.01 -4.60
C MET A 164 0.30 -11.93 -3.46
N GLU A 165 0.80 -10.72 -3.15
CA GLU A 165 1.74 -10.53 -2.04
C GLU A 165 1.07 -10.77 -0.68
N TYR A 166 -0.15 -10.28 -0.48
CA TYR A 166 -0.97 -10.61 0.69
C TYR A 166 -1.19 -12.11 0.82
N TRP A 167 -1.56 -12.79 -0.27
CA TRP A 167 -1.76 -14.22 -0.31
C TRP A 167 -0.50 -15.01 0.08
N GLN A 168 0.67 -14.56 -0.39
CA GLN A 168 1.96 -15.18 -0.10
C GLN A 168 2.33 -15.09 1.38
N ARG A 169 1.88 -14.03 2.09
CA ARG A 169 2.13 -13.83 3.52
C ARG A 169 1.29 -14.74 4.42
N LEU A 170 0.19 -15.28 3.90
CA LEU A 170 -0.71 -16.13 4.67
C LEU A 170 -0.17 -17.56 4.80
N GLN A 171 -0.06 -18.03 6.03
CA GLN A 171 0.31 -19.42 6.30
C GLN A 171 -0.74 -20.38 5.75
N HIS A 172 -0.29 -21.45 5.08
CA HIS A 172 -1.14 -22.50 4.49
C HIS A 172 -2.21 -22.01 3.51
N ALA A 173 -1.95 -20.90 2.82
CA ALA A 173 -2.88 -20.38 1.83
C ALA A 173 -2.88 -21.26 0.56
N GLY A 174 -3.92 -22.08 0.41
CA GLY A 174 -4.14 -22.90 -0.78
C GLY A 174 -4.51 -22.08 -2.03
N SER A 175 -5.29 -22.69 -2.91
CA SER A 175 -5.76 -22.07 -4.15
C SER A 175 -7.00 -21.20 -4.00
N VAL A 176 -7.58 -21.11 -2.80
CA VAL A 176 -8.85 -20.41 -2.53
C VAL A 176 -8.71 -19.44 -1.36
N MET A 177 -9.29 -18.25 -1.49
CA MET A 177 -9.36 -17.24 -0.43
C MET A 177 -10.77 -16.64 -0.37
N ALA A 178 -11.33 -16.58 0.83
CA ALA A 178 -12.60 -15.92 1.08
C ALA A 178 -12.51 -14.42 0.81
N PHE A 179 -13.57 -13.85 0.25
CA PHE A 179 -13.67 -12.42 -0.04
C PHE A 179 -13.41 -11.54 1.18
N ASP A 180 -13.97 -11.90 2.33
CA ASP A 180 -13.86 -11.10 3.55
C ASP A 180 -12.41 -10.89 3.96
N ARG A 181 -11.51 -11.84 3.67
CA ARG A 181 -10.07 -11.65 3.91
C ARG A 181 -9.47 -10.60 2.99
N VAL A 182 -9.80 -10.63 1.69
CA VAL A 182 -9.32 -9.64 0.72
C VAL A 182 -9.82 -8.23 1.06
N ALA A 183 -11.06 -8.13 1.53
CA ALA A 183 -11.71 -6.86 1.81
C ALA A 183 -11.30 -6.28 3.18
N HIS A 184 -11.21 -7.12 4.22
CA HIS A 184 -11.28 -6.65 5.61
C HIS A 184 -10.12 -7.07 6.50
N ASP A 185 -9.31 -8.07 6.14
CA ASP A 185 -8.19 -8.47 7.00
C ASP A 185 -7.15 -7.36 7.12
N TYR A 186 -6.40 -7.36 8.22
CA TYR A 186 -5.25 -6.48 8.37
C TYR A 186 -4.18 -6.80 7.31
N GLY A 187 -3.67 -5.76 6.65
CA GLY A 187 -2.71 -5.87 5.55
C GLY A 187 -3.30 -6.33 4.22
N SER A 188 -4.63 -6.49 4.14
CA SER A 188 -5.33 -6.88 2.91
C SER A 188 -5.45 -5.72 1.91
N PRO A 189 -5.58 -5.99 0.60
CA PRO A 189 -5.73 -4.96 -0.42
C PRO A 189 -6.94 -4.03 -0.18
N GLY A 190 -8.08 -4.58 0.23
CA GLY A 190 -9.29 -3.78 0.49
C GLY A 190 -9.07 -2.75 1.58
N ARG A 191 -8.46 -3.18 2.69
CA ARG A 191 -8.18 -2.31 3.84
C ARG A 191 -7.08 -1.28 3.55
N VAL A 192 -5.98 -1.71 2.94
CA VAL A 192 -4.83 -0.83 2.66
C VAL A 192 -5.23 0.26 1.66
N PHE A 193 -5.89 -0.10 0.55
CA PHE A 193 -6.31 0.88 -0.46
C PHE A 193 -7.62 1.63 -0.13
N LYS A 194 -8.20 1.38 1.06
CA LYS A 194 -9.47 1.95 1.52
C LYS A 194 -10.59 1.78 0.48
N LEU A 195 -10.76 0.56 -0.01
CA LEU A 195 -11.85 0.16 -0.91
C LEU A 195 -13.08 -0.23 -0.08
N ASP A 196 -14.27 -0.02 -0.62
CA ASP A 196 -15.49 -0.65 -0.11
C ASP A 196 -15.68 -2.04 -0.75
N GLU A 197 -16.62 -2.84 -0.25
CA GLU A 197 -16.82 -4.21 -0.74
C GLU A 197 -17.13 -4.27 -2.23
N ASN A 198 -17.93 -3.33 -2.74
CA ASN A 198 -18.27 -3.27 -4.17
C ASN A 198 -17.01 -3.02 -5.00
N ALA A 199 -16.17 -2.07 -4.60
CA ALA A 199 -14.91 -1.79 -5.29
C ALA A 199 -13.91 -2.94 -5.22
N VAL A 200 -13.89 -3.73 -4.13
CA VAL A 200 -13.07 -4.95 -4.06
C VAL A 200 -13.63 -6.01 -5.02
N ALA A 201 -14.94 -6.25 -5.04
CA ALA A 201 -15.56 -7.22 -5.93
C ALA A 201 -15.34 -6.87 -7.40
N ASP A 202 -15.56 -5.60 -7.78
CA ASP A 202 -15.32 -5.09 -9.14
C ASP A 202 -13.89 -5.38 -9.61
N ARG A 203 -12.91 -5.15 -8.73
CA ARG A 203 -11.50 -5.43 -9.03
C ARG A 203 -11.23 -6.92 -9.17
N LEU A 204 -11.76 -7.75 -8.26
CA LEU A 204 -11.59 -9.20 -8.34
C LEU A 204 -12.20 -9.78 -9.62
N MET A 205 -13.32 -9.24 -10.09
CA MET A 205 -13.90 -9.59 -11.39
C MET A 205 -12.96 -9.19 -12.55
N ALA A 206 -12.40 -7.98 -12.52
CA ALA A 206 -11.46 -7.52 -13.55
C ALA A 206 -10.17 -8.36 -13.63
N LEU A 207 -9.78 -9.01 -12.53
CA LEU A 207 -8.60 -9.88 -12.50
C LEU A 207 -8.72 -11.10 -13.41
N GLU A 208 -9.93 -11.58 -13.72
CA GLU A 208 -10.08 -12.73 -14.61
C GLU A 208 -9.55 -12.42 -16.02
N GLN A 209 -9.90 -11.24 -16.56
CA GLN A 209 -9.41 -10.79 -17.85
C GLN A 209 -7.90 -10.51 -17.80
N LEU A 210 -7.43 -9.81 -16.77
CA LEU A 210 -6.02 -9.46 -16.60
C LEU A 210 -5.12 -10.71 -16.49
N SER A 211 -5.58 -11.71 -15.73
CA SER A 211 -4.85 -12.94 -15.44
C SER A 211 -5.03 -14.02 -16.51
N ARG A 212 -5.92 -13.81 -17.49
CA ARG A 212 -6.36 -14.80 -18.49
C ARG A 212 -6.94 -16.06 -17.83
N GLY A 213 -7.78 -15.88 -16.82
CA GLY A 213 -8.47 -16.96 -16.10
C GLY A 213 -7.66 -17.62 -14.99
N LEU A 214 -6.43 -17.17 -14.72
CA LEU A 214 -5.59 -17.76 -13.65
C LEU A 214 -6.00 -17.28 -12.26
N ILE A 215 -6.67 -16.14 -12.17
CA ILE A 215 -7.31 -15.62 -10.96
C ILE A 215 -8.80 -15.46 -11.29
N GLN A 216 -9.66 -16.17 -10.56
CA GLN A 216 -11.10 -16.17 -10.83
C GLN A 216 -11.89 -15.80 -9.59
N TRP A 217 -12.80 -14.85 -9.74
CA TRP A 217 -13.80 -14.51 -8.75
C TRP A 217 -15.03 -15.41 -8.90
N THR A 218 -15.55 -15.89 -7.78
CA THR A 218 -16.79 -16.68 -7.75
C THR A 218 -17.71 -16.18 -6.65
N GLU A 219 -18.97 -15.96 -7.01
CA GLU A 219 -20.06 -15.66 -6.09
C GLU A 219 -21.22 -16.59 -6.40
N GLN A 220 -21.39 -17.64 -5.59
CA GLN A 220 -22.42 -18.66 -5.79
C GLN A 220 -23.02 -19.07 -4.46
N ALA A 221 -24.36 -19.08 -4.37
CA ALA A 221 -25.10 -19.47 -3.16
C ALA A 221 -24.62 -18.77 -1.87
N GLY A 222 -24.25 -17.49 -1.98
CA GLY A 222 -23.74 -16.67 -0.85
C GLY A 222 -22.26 -16.89 -0.52
N ILE A 223 -21.57 -17.81 -1.18
CA ILE A 223 -20.14 -18.01 -1.02
C ILE A 223 -19.40 -17.09 -2.00
N ARG A 224 -18.68 -16.12 -1.43
CA ARG A 224 -17.85 -15.15 -2.14
C ARG A 224 -16.38 -15.47 -1.93
N GLN A 225 -15.67 -15.86 -2.99
CA GLN A 225 -14.27 -16.26 -2.91
C GLN A 225 -13.54 -15.98 -4.21
N VAL A 226 -12.23 -15.80 -4.10
CA VAL A 226 -11.34 -15.74 -5.26
C VAL A 226 -10.46 -16.99 -5.26
N THR A 227 -10.15 -17.49 -6.45
CA THR A 227 -9.37 -18.70 -6.66
C THR A 227 -8.19 -18.43 -7.59
N ARG A 228 -7.12 -19.20 -7.43
CA ARG A 228 -5.90 -19.11 -8.24
C ARG A 228 -5.44 -20.48 -8.73
N ARG A 229 -4.89 -20.55 -9.94
CA ARG A 229 -4.43 -21.80 -10.59
C ARG A 229 -3.11 -21.60 -11.34
N ASP A 230 -2.47 -22.71 -11.70
CA ASP A 230 -1.24 -22.78 -12.50
C ASP A 230 -0.17 -21.79 -11.99
N ALA A 231 0.35 -20.92 -12.87
CA ALA A 231 1.40 -19.95 -12.52
C ALA A 231 1.01 -19.02 -11.36
N ALA A 232 -0.27 -18.70 -11.16
CA ALA A 232 -0.72 -17.89 -10.03
C ALA A 232 -0.66 -18.65 -8.67
N LEU A 233 -0.58 -19.97 -8.71
CA LEU A 233 -0.48 -20.87 -7.56
C LEU A 233 0.94 -21.43 -7.37
N GLU A 234 1.63 -21.75 -8.46
CA GLU A 234 2.91 -22.49 -8.45
C GLU A 234 4.14 -21.57 -8.37
N ASP A 235 4.07 -20.37 -8.95
CA ASP A 235 5.17 -19.40 -8.96
C ASP A 235 4.66 -17.97 -8.69
N LEU A 236 4.21 -17.75 -7.46
CA LEU A 236 3.69 -16.45 -7.01
C LEU A 236 4.72 -15.33 -7.18
N ASN A 237 6.00 -15.62 -6.94
CA ASN A 237 7.05 -14.62 -6.95
C ASN A 237 7.25 -14.03 -8.34
N THR A 238 7.33 -14.87 -9.38
CA THR A 238 7.41 -14.38 -10.75
C THR A 238 6.07 -13.81 -11.22
N TYR A 239 4.97 -14.50 -10.90
CA TYR A 239 3.66 -14.13 -11.43
C TYR A 239 3.15 -12.78 -10.91
N LYS A 240 3.38 -12.44 -9.63
CA LYS A 240 3.00 -11.12 -9.10
C LYS A 240 3.66 -9.98 -9.88
N TYR A 241 4.94 -10.10 -10.23
CA TYR A 241 5.64 -9.08 -11.02
C TYR A 241 5.15 -9.00 -12.46
N LYS A 242 4.68 -10.12 -13.05
CA LYS A 242 4.00 -10.09 -14.36
C LYS A 242 2.70 -9.28 -14.30
N LEU A 243 1.90 -9.44 -13.24
CA LEU A 243 0.69 -8.65 -13.03
C LEU A 243 1.02 -7.17 -12.81
N LEU A 244 2.06 -6.88 -12.03
CA LEU A 244 2.51 -5.51 -11.79
C LEU A 244 2.94 -4.83 -13.10
N LYS A 245 3.69 -5.50 -13.97
CA LYS A 245 4.08 -4.97 -15.29
C LYS A 245 2.88 -4.53 -16.12
N ALA A 246 1.76 -5.23 -16.04
CA ALA A 246 0.55 -4.87 -16.76
C ALA A 246 -0.08 -3.55 -16.27
N ALA A 247 0.23 -3.11 -15.04
CA ALA A 247 -0.21 -1.80 -14.53
C ALA A 247 0.45 -0.60 -15.23
N TYR A 248 1.57 -0.83 -15.93
CA TYR A 248 2.36 0.20 -16.62
C TYR A 248 2.23 0.12 -18.15
N ALA A 249 1.44 -0.84 -18.66
CA ALA A 249 1.17 -0.91 -20.08
C ALA A 249 0.33 0.31 -20.50
N LYS A 250 0.71 0.98 -21.61
CA LYS A 250 -0.13 2.02 -22.20
C LYS A 250 -1.43 1.36 -22.67
N ASN A 251 -2.57 1.85 -22.15
CA ASN A 251 -3.90 1.52 -22.68
C ASN A 251 -4.04 2.00 -24.14
#